data_AF-X0ZP14-F1
#
_entry.id   AF-X0ZP14-F1
#
_cell.length_a   1.000
_cell.length_b   1.000
_cell.length_c   1.000
_cell.angle_alpha   90.00
_cell.angle_beta   90.00
_cell.angle_gamma   90.00
#
_symmetry.space_group_name_H-M   'P 1'
#
loop_
_entity.id
_entity.type
_entity.pdbx_description
1 polymer ?
#
loop_
_entity_poly.entity_id
_entity_poly.type
_entity_poly.pdbx_seq_one_letter_code
_entity_poly.pdbx_strand_id
1 'polypeptide(L)'
;MAEPVAVETPAEPVIPAASAPPASEPSGYMQTNGDFGDNAPDVIRNLMEKKQWSNVEDLAKGYQELESFKGGAHAIPEAEDVDGWKAINTARGVPESFDKYDYTNDSGIDLAPELMDGFKQMAFDAGYSPEQLKGAIDFQLDAVAAQTEVYEQQLQEKIQADIDTNKVAYGINYENAMRDADLASNRHG
;
A
#
# COMPACT_ATOMS: atom_id res chain seq x y z
N MET A 1 42.31 12.51 -81.25
CA MET A 1 43.35 11.77 -80.50
C MET A 1 43.06 12.03 -79.04
N ALA A 2 42.67 10.98 -78.34
CA ALA A 2 42.21 11.00 -76.96
C ALA A 2 43.40 10.80 -76.03
N GLU A 3 43.55 11.68 -75.04
CA GLU A 3 44.39 11.44 -73.87
C GLU A 3 43.46 11.44 -72.64
N PRO A 4 43.37 10.32 -71.89
CA PRO A 4 42.56 10.27 -70.68
C PRO A 4 43.33 10.91 -69.52
N VAL A 5 42.74 11.93 -68.90
CA VAL A 5 43.20 12.51 -67.65
C VAL A 5 42.91 11.51 -66.53
N ALA A 6 43.97 11.02 -65.89
CA ALA A 6 43.90 10.09 -64.77
C ALA A 6 43.26 10.76 -63.54
N VAL A 7 42.25 10.09 -62.98
CA VAL A 7 41.67 10.44 -61.69
C VAL A 7 42.58 9.84 -60.62
N GLU A 8 43.39 10.69 -59.97
CA GLU A 8 44.12 10.30 -58.77
C GLU A 8 43.15 10.27 -57.57
N THR A 9 42.80 9.06 -57.14
CA THR A 9 42.15 8.83 -55.84
C THR A 9 43.15 9.11 -54.71
N PRO A 10 42.81 9.96 -53.72
CA PRO A 10 43.67 10.18 -52.55
C PRO A 10 43.81 8.87 -51.75
N ALA A 11 45.05 8.45 -51.51
CA ALA A 11 45.37 7.32 -50.66
C ALA A 11 44.94 7.59 -49.21
N GLU A 12 44.17 6.66 -48.62
CA GLU A 12 43.88 6.66 -47.18
C GLU A 12 45.18 6.56 -46.37
N PRO A 13 45.30 7.28 -45.25
CA PRO A 13 46.46 7.17 -44.37
C PRO A 13 46.45 5.80 -43.66
N VAL A 14 47.45 4.99 -43.97
CA VAL A 14 47.71 3.72 -43.28
C VAL A 14 48.14 4.03 -41.84
N ILE A 15 47.24 3.80 -40.90
CA ILE A 15 47.54 3.85 -39.46
C ILE A 15 48.43 2.64 -39.15
N PRO A 16 49.65 2.82 -38.61
CA PRO A 16 50.51 1.69 -38.27
C PRO A 16 49.80 0.78 -37.25
N ALA A 17 49.82 -0.53 -37.52
CA ALA A 17 49.26 -1.55 -36.64
C ALA A 17 49.84 -1.39 -35.23
N ALA A 18 48.95 -1.24 -34.25
CA ALA A 18 49.31 -1.19 -32.84
C ALA A 18 50.09 -2.47 -32.48
N SER A 19 51.24 -2.30 -31.83
CA SER A 19 52.03 -3.41 -31.28
C SER A 19 51.16 -4.32 -30.42
N ALA A 20 51.36 -5.63 -30.60
CA ALA A 20 50.63 -6.66 -29.87
C ALA A 20 50.65 -6.40 -28.36
N PRO A 21 49.52 -6.52 -27.66
CA PRO A 21 49.48 -6.38 -26.21
C PRO A 21 50.37 -7.45 -25.56
N PRO A 22 51.02 -7.15 -24.41
CA PRO A 22 51.80 -8.14 -23.68
C PRO A 22 50.93 -9.34 -23.31
N ALA A 23 51.43 -10.54 -23.60
CA ALA A 23 50.83 -11.81 -23.20
C ALA A 23 50.99 -12.01 -21.69
N SER A 24 50.17 -11.30 -20.93
CA SER A 24 49.91 -11.60 -19.52
C SER A 24 48.47 -11.22 -19.24
N GLU A 25 47.56 -12.03 -19.75
CA GLU A 25 46.22 -12.13 -19.21
C GLU A 25 46.35 -12.50 -17.72
N PRO A 26 45.64 -11.83 -16.79
CA PRO A 26 45.49 -12.37 -15.46
C PRO A 26 44.84 -13.76 -15.60
N SER A 27 45.65 -14.79 -15.42
CA SER A 27 45.22 -16.17 -15.33
C SER A 27 44.31 -16.32 -14.12
N GLY A 28 43.00 -16.20 -14.34
CA GLY A 28 42.03 -16.29 -13.26
C GLY A 28 40.64 -15.76 -13.61
N TYR A 29 40.09 -16.10 -14.78
CA TYR A 29 38.63 -16.15 -14.86
C TYR A 29 38.22 -17.31 -13.95
N MET A 30 37.56 -17.00 -12.83
CA MET A 30 37.01 -18.00 -11.92
C MET A 30 36.22 -19.01 -12.72
N GLN A 31 36.60 -20.29 -12.62
CA GLN A 31 35.83 -21.38 -13.20
C GLN A 31 34.43 -21.34 -12.60
N THR A 32 33.41 -21.17 -13.44
CA THR A 32 32.02 -20.99 -13.01
C THR A 32 31.34 -22.26 -12.50
N ASN A 33 32.08 -23.37 -12.38
CA ASN A 33 31.54 -24.63 -11.90
C ASN A 33 32.38 -25.17 -10.74
N GLY A 34 31.89 -24.95 -9.52
CA GLY A 34 32.12 -25.88 -8.40
C GLY A 34 33.05 -25.45 -7.26
N ASP A 35 33.84 -24.38 -7.37
CA ASP A 35 34.91 -24.11 -6.37
C ASP A 35 34.89 -22.68 -5.77
N PHE A 36 33.82 -21.94 -6.02
CA PHE A 36 33.70 -20.56 -5.53
C PHE A 36 33.36 -20.50 -4.03
N GLY A 37 32.55 -21.43 -3.52
CA GLY A 37 32.12 -21.41 -2.11
C GLY A 37 33.28 -21.57 -1.12
N ASP A 38 34.28 -22.37 -1.46
CA ASP A 38 35.40 -22.69 -0.58
C ASP A 38 36.48 -21.60 -0.60
N ASN A 39 36.71 -20.96 -1.75
CA ASN A 39 37.74 -19.93 -1.93
C ASN A 39 37.24 -18.48 -1.83
N ALA A 40 35.93 -18.27 -1.67
CA ALA A 40 35.36 -16.93 -1.48
C ALA A 40 35.74 -16.34 -0.10
N PRO A 41 35.93 -15.00 -0.01
CA PRO A 41 36.06 -14.32 1.28
C PRO A 41 34.85 -14.61 2.17
N ASP A 42 35.07 -14.70 3.49
CA ASP A 42 34.02 -15.09 4.47
C ASP A 42 32.74 -14.25 4.35
N VAL A 43 32.86 -12.97 3.98
CA VAL A 43 31.72 -12.07 3.74
C VAL A 43 30.81 -12.58 2.62
N ILE A 44 31.40 -13.08 1.54
CA ILE A 44 30.67 -13.61 0.37
C ILE A 44 30.09 -14.98 0.71
N ARG A 45 30.83 -15.84 1.42
CA ARG A 45 30.34 -17.15 1.87
C ARG A 45 29.11 -17.02 2.78
N ASN A 46 29.19 -16.15 3.79
CA ASN A 46 28.07 -15.85 4.68
C ASN A 46 26.85 -15.29 3.93
N LEU A 47 27.07 -14.45 2.91
CA LEU A 47 26.00 -13.90 2.09
C LEU A 47 25.33 -15.01 1.25
N MET A 48 26.13 -15.88 0.62
CA MET A 48 25.63 -17.01 -0.15
C MET A 48 24.84 -17.99 0.72
N GLU A 49 25.33 -18.33 1.91
CA GLU A 49 24.59 -19.18 2.86
C GLU A 49 23.27 -18.53 3.29
N LYS A 50 23.29 -17.26 3.71
CA LYS A 50 22.09 -16.54 4.16
C LYS A 50 21.04 -16.41 3.05
N LYS A 51 21.48 -16.29 1.80
CA LYS A 51 20.61 -16.14 0.63
C LYS A 51 20.35 -17.46 -0.11
N GLN A 52 20.91 -18.56 0.38
CA GLN A 52 20.79 -19.91 -0.21
C GLN A 52 21.26 -19.96 -1.68
N TRP A 53 22.26 -19.15 -2.03
CA TRP A 53 22.85 -19.13 -3.36
C TRP A 53 23.89 -20.24 -3.48
N SER A 54 23.79 -21.03 -4.55
CA SER A 54 24.60 -22.24 -4.73
C SER A 54 25.82 -22.01 -5.62
N ASN A 55 25.80 -20.95 -6.44
CA ASN A 55 26.87 -20.64 -7.37
C ASN A 55 27.00 -19.11 -7.59
N VAL A 56 28.03 -18.72 -8.36
CA VAL A 56 28.29 -17.31 -8.71
C VAL A 56 27.21 -16.74 -9.62
N GLU A 57 26.57 -17.59 -10.43
CA GLU A 57 25.48 -17.17 -11.30
C GLU A 57 24.27 -16.68 -10.47
N ASP A 58 23.96 -17.34 -9.35
CA ASP A 58 22.92 -16.94 -8.41
C ASP A 58 23.25 -15.61 -7.72
N LEU A 59 24.53 -15.39 -7.38
CA LEU A 59 25.01 -14.11 -6.85
C LEU A 59 24.87 -12.99 -7.88
N ALA A 60 25.28 -13.25 -9.14
CA ALA A 60 25.17 -12.28 -10.24
C ALA A 60 23.70 -11.96 -10.56
N LYS A 61 22.82 -12.98 -10.60
CA LYS A 61 21.37 -12.80 -10.75
C LYS A 61 20.78 -12.00 -9.59
N GLY A 62 21.12 -12.35 -8.35
CA GLY A 62 20.66 -11.63 -7.17
C GLY A 62 21.13 -10.17 -7.13
N TYR A 63 22.35 -9.89 -7.62
CA TYR A 63 22.85 -8.53 -7.78
C TYR A 63 22.14 -7.78 -8.92
N GLN A 64 21.89 -8.43 -10.06
CA GLN A 64 21.16 -7.85 -11.19
C GLN A 64 19.69 -7.57 -10.83
N GLU A 65 19.04 -8.45 -10.07
CA GLU A 65 17.71 -8.24 -9.51
C GLU A 65 17.72 -7.09 -8.50
N LEU A 66 18.75 -7.01 -7.65
CA LEU A 66 18.91 -5.91 -6.71
C LEU A 66 19.16 -4.59 -7.43
N GLU A 67 19.96 -4.54 -8.50
CA GLU A 67 20.11 -3.33 -9.32
C GLU A 67 18.86 -3.03 -10.15
N SER A 68 18.10 -4.03 -10.60
CA SER A 68 16.79 -3.81 -11.23
C SER A 68 15.80 -3.18 -10.22
N PHE A 69 15.82 -3.66 -8.98
CA PHE A 69 14.94 -3.20 -7.91
C PHE A 69 15.36 -1.87 -7.28
N LYS A 70 16.68 -1.63 -7.11
CA LYS A 70 17.25 -0.46 -6.42
C LYS A 70 17.94 0.54 -7.35
N GLY A 71 18.54 0.05 -8.43
CA GLY A 71 19.25 0.85 -9.45
C GLY A 71 18.30 1.44 -10.50
N GLY A 72 17.11 0.85 -10.68
CA GLY A 72 15.94 1.61 -11.05
C GLY A 72 15.55 2.44 -9.83
N ALA A 73 16.18 3.60 -9.63
CA ALA A 73 15.76 4.55 -8.60
C ALA A 73 14.25 4.78 -8.80
N HIS A 74 13.43 4.15 -7.98
CA HIS A 74 12.02 4.50 -7.89
C HIS A 74 12.04 5.84 -7.18
N ALA A 75 12.31 6.89 -7.96
CA ALA A 75 12.21 8.25 -7.49
C ALA A 75 10.78 8.38 -6.98
N ILE A 76 10.65 8.69 -5.69
CA ILE A 76 9.37 9.11 -5.16
C ILE A 76 9.00 10.35 -5.99
N PRO A 77 7.86 10.34 -6.70
CA PRO A 77 7.44 11.48 -7.48
C PRO A 77 7.43 12.72 -6.60
N GLU A 78 7.89 13.85 -7.15
CA GLU A 78 7.72 15.14 -6.49
C GLU A 78 6.22 15.39 -6.26
N ALA A 79 5.88 16.26 -5.31
CA ALA A 79 4.48 16.48 -4.93
C ALA A 79 3.61 16.93 -6.11
N GLU A 80 4.20 17.63 -7.09
CA GLU A 80 3.53 18.14 -8.29
C GLU A 80 3.45 17.11 -9.43
N ASP A 81 4.13 15.97 -9.34
CA ASP A 81 4.13 14.93 -10.38
C ASP A 81 2.89 14.03 -10.26
N VAL A 82 1.78 14.55 -10.79
CA VAL A 82 0.48 13.88 -10.79
C VAL A 82 0.55 12.51 -11.48
N ASP A 83 1.28 12.39 -12.59
CA ASP A 83 1.37 11.16 -13.36
C ASP A 83 2.21 10.10 -12.63
N GLY A 84 3.31 10.52 -11.97
CA GLY A 84 4.10 9.66 -11.12
C GLY A 84 3.30 9.11 -9.93
N TRP A 85 2.56 9.98 -9.22
CA TRP A 85 1.68 9.55 -8.14
C TRP A 85 0.56 8.63 -8.62
N LYS A 86 -0.01 8.89 -9.80
CA LYS A 86 -1.01 8.02 -10.41
C LYS A 86 -0.44 6.63 -10.70
N ALA A 87 0.77 6.53 -11.25
CA ALA A 87 1.43 5.25 -11.51
C ALA A 87 1.65 4.45 -10.22
N ILE A 88 2.11 5.10 -9.15
CA ILE A 88 2.26 4.48 -7.83
C ILE A 88 0.91 4.01 -7.29
N ASN A 89 -0.12 4.86 -7.34
CA ASN A 89 -1.45 4.52 -6.83
C ASN A 89 -2.05 3.35 -7.60
N THR A 90 -1.91 3.31 -8.93
CA THR A 90 -2.31 2.16 -9.74
C THR A 90 -1.53 0.90 -9.33
N ALA A 91 -0.22 0.99 -9.12
CA ALA A 91 0.59 -0.14 -8.67
C ALA A 91 0.19 -0.63 -7.26
N ARG A 92 -0.31 0.27 -6.40
CA ARG A 92 -0.85 -0.03 -5.07
C ARG A 92 -2.28 -0.56 -5.09
N GLY A 93 -2.91 -0.68 -6.27
CA GLY A 93 -4.27 -1.17 -6.42
C GLY A 93 -5.36 -0.14 -6.11
N VAL A 94 -5.04 1.16 -6.16
CA VAL A 94 -6.05 2.22 -6.13
C VAL A 94 -6.88 2.15 -7.42
N PRO A 95 -8.22 2.10 -7.33
CA PRO A 95 -9.08 2.06 -8.51
C PRO A 95 -8.98 3.31 -9.39
N GLU A 96 -9.30 3.18 -10.67
CA GLU A 96 -9.23 4.27 -11.65
C GLU A 96 -10.29 5.37 -11.45
N SER A 97 -11.34 5.08 -10.69
CA SER A 97 -12.39 6.03 -10.30
C SER A 97 -13.01 5.64 -8.97
N PHE A 98 -13.63 6.60 -8.28
CA PHE A 98 -14.26 6.34 -6.97
C PHE A 98 -15.41 5.32 -7.05
N ASP A 99 -16.12 5.24 -8.19
CA ASP A 99 -17.22 4.27 -8.37
C ASP A 99 -16.73 2.80 -8.37
N LYS A 100 -15.45 2.57 -8.66
CA LYS A 100 -14.85 1.23 -8.73
C LYS A 100 -14.43 0.67 -7.37
N TYR A 101 -14.61 1.42 -6.30
CA TYR A 101 -14.43 0.88 -4.96
C TYR A 101 -15.59 -0.06 -4.63
N ASP A 102 -15.24 -1.30 -4.33
CA ASP A 102 -16.15 -2.30 -3.80
C ASP A 102 -15.98 -2.35 -2.27
N TYR A 103 -17.11 -2.35 -1.56
CA TYR A 103 -17.13 -2.47 -0.10
C TYR A 103 -18.41 -3.20 0.31
N THR A 104 -18.21 -4.28 1.06
CA THR A 104 -19.29 -5.00 1.71
C THR A 104 -19.23 -4.69 3.20
N ASN A 105 -20.38 -4.31 3.74
CA ASN A 105 -20.52 -4.01 5.15
C ASN A 105 -20.91 -5.28 5.92
N ASP A 106 -19.99 -5.75 6.77
CA ASP A 106 -20.20 -6.93 7.60
C ASP A 106 -20.65 -6.59 9.03
N SER A 107 -20.72 -5.30 9.39
CA SER A 107 -21.01 -4.83 10.76
C SER A 107 -22.49 -4.92 11.15
N GLY A 108 -23.39 -5.08 10.18
CA GLY A 108 -24.83 -5.01 10.39
C GLY A 108 -25.39 -3.60 10.64
N ILE A 109 -24.54 -2.56 10.64
CA ILE A 109 -24.96 -1.16 10.73
C ILE A 109 -25.17 -0.63 9.31
N ASP A 110 -26.40 -0.28 8.92
CA ASP A 110 -26.65 0.27 7.59
C ASP A 110 -25.94 1.61 7.37
N LEU A 111 -25.15 1.70 6.31
CA LEU A 111 -24.52 2.93 5.86
C LEU A 111 -25.38 3.57 4.77
N ALA A 112 -25.71 4.85 4.94
CA ALA A 112 -26.41 5.61 3.92
C ALA A 112 -25.58 5.65 2.61
N PRO A 113 -26.20 5.50 1.42
CA PRO A 113 -25.50 5.54 0.15
C PRO A 113 -24.63 6.79 -0.03
N GLU A 114 -25.13 7.95 0.40
CA GLU A 114 -24.41 9.23 0.29
C GLU A 114 -23.14 9.26 1.15
N LEU A 115 -23.17 8.59 2.31
CA LEU A 115 -22.00 8.48 3.18
C LEU A 115 -20.97 7.52 2.56
N MET A 116 -21.42 6.40 1.98
CA MET A 116 -20.56 5.47 1.26
C MET A 116 -19.87 6.15 0.07
N ASP A 117 -20.62 6.91 -0.73
CA ASP A 117 -20.07 7.66 -1.86
C ASP A 117 -19.05 8.70 -1.37
N GLY A 118 -19.32 9.38 -0.24
CA GLY A 118 -18.35 10.27 0.40
C GLY A 118 -17.05 9.57 0.80
N PHE A 119 -17.12 8.36 1.36
CA PHE A 119 -15.94 7.57 1.69
C PHE A 119 -15.16 7.14 0.45
N LYS A 120 -15.85 6.70 -0.61
CA LYS A 120 -15.22 6.31 -1.88
C LYS A 120 -14.52 7.50 -2.54
N GLN A 121 -15.17 8.66 -2.57
CA GLN A 121 -14.58 9.89 -3.10
C GLN A 121 -13.33 10.29 -2.31
N MET A 122 -13.41 10.31 -0.98
CA MET A 122 -12.27 10.60 -0.11
C MET A 122 -11.11 9.62 -0.35
N ALA A 123 -11.41 8.32 -0.44
CA ALA A 123 -10.40 7.30 -0.71
C ALA A 123 -9.73 7.49 -2.07
N PHE A 124 -10.50 7.82 -3.11
CA PHE A 124 -9.96 8.10 -4.44
C PHE A 124 -9.03 9.32 -4.41
N ASP A 125 -9.48 10.43 -3.82
CA ASP A 125 -8.72 11.67 -3.74
C ASP A 125 -7.44 11.53 -2.90
N ALA A 126 -7.49 10.71 -1.84
CA ALA A 126 -6.35 10.43 -0.96
C ALA A 126 -5.45 9.29 -1.46
N GLY A 127 -5.78 8.62 -2.57
CA GLY A 127 -5.00 7.48 -3.09
C GLY A 127 -5.01 6.26 -2.16
N TYR A 128 -6.14 6.00 -1.51
CA TYR A 128 -6.33 4.85 -0.64
C TYR A 128 -6.62 3.60 -1.45
N SER A 129 -6.01 2.46 -1.09
CA SER A 129 -6.41 1.18 -1.64
C SER A 129 -7.80 0.75 -1.09
N PRO A 130 -8.50 -0.20 -1.73
CA PRO A 130 -9.77 -0.73 -1.21
C PRO A 130 -9.65 -1.28 0.22
N GLU A 131 -8.52 -1.89 0.57
CA GLU A 131 -8.25 -2.38 1.92
C GLU A 131 -8.11 -1.24 2.94
N GLN A 132 -7.48 -0.12 2.55
CA GLN A 132 -7.38 1.07 3.39
C GLN A 132 -8.73 1.74 3.58
N LEU A 133 -9.55 1.82 2.53
CA LEU A 133 -10.94 2.27 2.61
C LEU A 133 -11.74 1.40 3.59
N LYS A 134 -11.65 0.07 3.44
CA LYS A 134 -12.32 -0.87 4.34
C LYS A 134 -11.91 -0.63 5.80
N GLY A 135 -10.61 -0.56 6.09
CA GLY A 135 -10.14 -0.30 7.45
C GLY A 135 -10.62 1.03 8.02
N ALA A 136 -10.71 2.08 7.20
CA ALA A 136 -11.23 3.37 7.63
C ALA A 136 -12.73 3.34 7.95
N ILE A 137 -13.53 2.66 7.11
CA ILE A 137 -14.96 2.49 7.35
C ILE A 137 -15.19 1.62 8.60
N ASP A 138 -14.51 0.49 8.70
CA ASP A 138 -14.64 -0.42 9.84
C ASP A 138 -14.28 0.28 11.17
N PHE A 139 -13.21 1.08 11.19
CA PHE A 139 -12.86 1.90 12.36
C PHE A 139 -13.98 2.88 12.76
N GLN A 140 -14.60 3.54 11.77
CA GLN A 140 -15.70 4.47 12.04
C GLN A 140 -16.94 3.73 12.57
N LEU A 141 -17.24 2.56 12.02
CA LEU A 141 -18.36 1.73 12.46
C LEU A 141 -18.15 1.22 13.89
N ASP A 142 -16.95 0.76 14.22
CA ASP A 142 -16.59 0.35 15.59
C ASP A 142 -16.73 1.51 16.58
N ALA A 143 -16.29 2.72 16.17
CA ALA A 143 -16.44 3.92 17.00
C ALA A 143 -17.92 4.29 17.24
N VAL A 144 -18.77 4.16 16.22
CA VAL A 144 -20.22 4.39 16.34
C VAL A 144 -20.86 3.33 17.24
N ALA A 145 -20.50 2.06 17.10
CA ALA A 145 -21.00 0.98 17.95
C ALA A 145 -20.64 1.23 19.43
N ALA A 146 -19.38 1.56 19.71
CA ALA A 146 -18.92 1.88 21.07
C ALA A 146 -19.63 3.12 21.64
N GLN A 147 -19.85 4.16 20.82
CA GLN A 147 -20.58 5.36 21.26
C GLN A 147 -22.05 5.05 21.55
N THR A 148 -22.68 4.19 20.76
CA THR A 148 -24.08 3.78 20.96
C THR A 148 -24.23 3.06 22.30
N GLU A 149 -23.32 2.15 22.64
CA GLU A 149 -23.33 1.46 23.93
C GLU A 149 -23.21 2.44 25.12
N VAL A 150 -22.30 3.40 25.03
CA VAL A 150 -22.14 4.44 26.06
C VAL A 150 -23.39 5.31 26.17
N TYR A 151 -23.99 5.69 25.03
CA TYR A 151 -25.20 6.49 25.02
C TYR A 151 -26.39 5.74 25.63
N GLU A 152 -26.56 4.46 25.33
CA GLU A 152 -27.58 3.61 25.92
C GLU A 152 -27.42 3.50 27.44
N GLN A 153 -26.19 3.30 27.92
CA GLN A 153 -25.90 3.29 29.36
C GLN A 153 -26.28 4.62 30.03
N GLN A 154 -25.87 5.75 29.44
CA GLN A 154 -26.22 7.09 29.96
C GLN A 154 -27.73 7.34 29.95
N LEU A 155 -28.44 6.87 28.92
CA LEU A 155 -29.89 6.98 28.84
C LEU A 155 -30.56 6.16 29.95
N GLN A 156 -30.11 4.93 30.20
CA GLN A 156 -30.62 4.08 31.27
C GLN A 156 -30.37 4.69 32.67
N GLU A 157 -29.16 5.23 32.90
CA GLU A 157 -28.85 5.93 34.15
C GLU A 157 -29.75 7.15 34.36
N LYS A 158 -29.99 7.92 33.29
CA LYS A 158 -30.88 9.08 33.35
C LYS A 158 -32.33 8.68 33.63
N ILE A 159 -32.84 7.64 32.95
CA ILE A 159 -34.17 7.09 33.19
C ILE A 159 -34.29 6.64 34.66
N GLN A 160 -33.27 5.95 35.19
CA GLN A 160 -33.28 5.49 36.57
C GLN A 160 -33.26 6.65 37.57
N ALA A 161 -32.44 7.67 37.32
CA ALA A 161 -32.39 8.88 38.15
C ALA A 161 -33.72 9.65 38.13
N ASP A 162 -34.38 9.74 36.98
CA ASP A 162 -35.70 10.36 36.84
C ASP A 162 -36.78 9.54 37.57
N ILE A 163 -36.74 8.21 37.46
CA ILE A 163 -37.61 7.30 38.23
C ILE A 163 -37.43 7.52 39.74
N ASP A 164 -36.19 7.57 40.23
CA ASP A 164 -35.92 7.71 41.66
C ASP A 164 -36.29 9.12 42.17
N THR A 165 -36.08 10.15 41.35
CA THR A 165 -36.56 11.51 41.62
C THR A 165 -38.09 11.55 41.74
N ASN A 166 -38.79 10.90 40.81
CA ASN A 166 -40.26 10.84 40.83
C ASN A 166 -40.78 10.02 42.02
N LYS A 167 -40.12 8.91 42.40
CA LYS A 167 -40.47 8.16 43.63
C LYS A 167 -40.36 9.03 44.87
N VAL A 168 -39.32 9.87 44.98
CA VAL A 168 -39.18 10.81 46.10
C VAL A 168 -40.27 11.88 46.07
N ALA A 169 -40.58 12.44 44.89
CA ALA A 169 -41.56 13.51 44.74
C ALA A 169 -43.01 13.05 45.03
N TYR A 170 -43.39 11.85 44.56
CA TYR A 170 -44.76 11.32 44.69
C TYR A 170 -44.95 10.37 45.87
N GLY A 171 -43.87 9.87 46.48
CA GLY A 171 -43.91 8.98 47.64
C GLY A 171 -44.78 7.74 47.41
N ILE A 172 -45.68 7.45 48.34
CA ILE A 172 -46.63 6.30 48.27
C ILE A 172 -47.51 6.33 47.02
N ASN A 173 -47.75 7.51 46.42
CA ASN A 173 -48.62 7.65 45.26
C ASN A 173 -47.92 7.43 43.91
N TYR A 174 -46.60 7.20 43.89
CA TYR A 174 -45.83 7.02 42.66
C TYR A 174 -46.38 5.90 41.76
N GLU A 175 -46.66 4.73 42.34
CA GLU A 175 -47.18 3.58 41.59
C GLU A 175 -48.58 3.85 41.01
N ASN A 176 -49.43 4.55 41.76
CA ASN A 176 -50.77 4.92 41.29
C ASN A 176 -50.68 5.93 40.14
N ALA A 177 -49.80 6.94 40.25
CA ALA A 177 -49.59 7.95 39.22
C ALA A 177 -49.05 7.34 37.91
N MET A 178 -48.09 6.40 38.00
CA MET A 178 -47.54 5.70 36.83
C MET A 178 -48.58 4.82 36.15
N ARG A 179 -49.39 4.10 36.92
CA ARG A 179 -50.46 3.24 36.38
C ARG A 179 -51.54 4.06 35.66
N ASP A 180 -51.91 5.21 36.22
CA ASP A 180 -52.91 6.08 35.61
C ASP A 180 -52.38 6.75 34.32
N ALA A 181 -51.08 7.07 34.27
CA ALA A 181 -50.41 7.57 33.06
C ALA A 181 -50.36 6.52 31.94
N ASP A 182 -50.03 5.27 32.26
CA ASP A 182 -50.02 4.16 31.30
C ASP A 182 -51.41 3.87 30.71
N LEU A 183 -52.45 3.89 31.57
CA LEU A 183 -53.85 3.77 31.16
C LEU A 183 -54.33 4.92 30.27
N ALA A 184 -53.77 6.13 30.43
CA ALA A 184 -54.11 7.29 29.60
C ALA A 184 -53.40 7.23 28.23
N SER A 185 -52.14 6.78 28.19
CA SER A 185 -51.36 6.58 26.97
C SER A 185 -52.02 5.56 26.04
N ASN A 186 -52.41 4.40 26.57
CA ASN A 186 -53.02 3.32 25.79
C ASN A 186 -54.47 3.61 25.32
N ARG A 187 -55.12 4.69 25.75
CA ARG A 187 -56.44 5.12 25.24
C ARG A 187 -56.35 6.08 24.05
N HIS A 188 -55.17 6.61 23.76
CA HIS A 188 -54.94 7.60 22.72
C HIS A 188 -54.03 7.12 21.57
N GLY A 189 -53.52 5.89 21.64
CA GLY A 189 -52.96 5.16 20.50
C GLY A 189 -54.01 4.29 19.83
#